data_AF-A0A7W9INU2-F1
#
_entry.id   AF-A0A7W9INU2-F1
#
_cell.length_a   1.000
_cell.length_b   1.000
_cell.length_c   1.000
_cell.angle_alpha   90.00
_cell.angle_beta   90.00
_cell.angle_gamma   90.00
#
_symmetry.space_group_name_H-M   'P 1'
#
loop_
_entity.id
_entity.type
_entity.pdbx_description
1 polymer ?
#
loop_
_entity_poly.entity_id
_entity_poly.type
_entity_poly.pdbx_seq_one_letter_code
_entity_poly.pdbx_strand_id
1 'polypeptide(L)'
;MFEIRDDLGHRLGQVPTFERAEELLEDLCRAAHAQAVAHGEGTSDLWHRFTVTDTTTGEQVAFRSYNPDPDRPYEPLNQEDR
;
A
#
# COMPACT_ATOMS: atom_id res chain seq x y z
N MET A 1 -6.60 16.50 -4.23
CA MET A 1 -6.90 15.54 -3.14
C MET A 1 -6.59 14.16 -3.68
N PHE A 2 -6.13 13.24 -2.84
CA PHE A 2 -5.60 11.96 -3.30
C PHE A 2 -6.42 10.82 -2.68
N GLU A 3 -6.91 9.92 -3.51
CA GLU A 3 -7.57 8.69 -3.09
C GLU A 3 -6.62 7.51 -3.23
N ILE A 4 -6.61 6.65 -2.21
CA ILE A 4 -5.92 5.36 -2.30
C ILE A 4 -6.93 4.26 -2.55
N ARG A 5 -6.64 3.38 -3.50
CA ARG A 5 -7.48 2.26 -3.89
C ARG A 5 -6.72 0.94 -3.91
N ASP A 6 -7.41 -0.16 -3.64
CA ASP A 6 -6.88 -1.51 -3.88
C ASP A 6 -6.92 -1.89 -5.37
N ASP A 7 -6.46 -3.11 -5.69
CA ASP A 7 -6.46 -3.64 -7.06
C ASP A 7 -7.88 -3.87 -7.62
N LEU A 8 -8.85 -4.09 -6.73
CA LEU A 8 -10.27 -4.24 -7.06
C LEU A 8 -10.98 -2.88 -7.29
N GLY A 9 -10.28 -1.77 -7.07
CA GLY A 9 -10.80 -0.42 -7.21
C GLY A 9 -11.59 0.08 -5.99
N HIS A 10 -11.58 -0.64 -4.87
CA HIS A 10 -12.17 -0.16 -3.62
C HIS A 10 -11.33 0.96 -3.04
N ARG A 11 -11.99 2.02 -2.57
CA ARG A 11 -11.32 3.12 -1.88
C ARG A 11 -10.95 2.72 -0.46
N LEU A 12 -9.65 2.72 -0.19
CA LEU A 12 -9.07 2.44 1.13
C LEU A 12 -8.91 3.71 1.98
N GLY A 13 -8.75 4.87 1.34
CA GLY A 13 -8.63 6.13 2.04
C GLY A 13 -8.58 7.34 1.12
N GLN A 14 -8.62 8.52 1.73
CA GLN A 14 -8.56 9.79 1.03
C GLN A 14 -7.85 10.84 1.88
N VAL A 15 -6.90 11.56 1.28
CA VAL A 15 -6.02 12.49 1.98
C VAL A 15 -5.79 13.76 1.15
N PRO A 16 -5.52 14.91 1.79
CA PRO A 16 -5.44 16.18 1.09
C PRO A 16 -4.16 16.36 0.26
N THR A 17 -3.04 15.72 0.65
CA THR A 17 -1.72 15.88 0.02
C THR A 17 -1.12 14.54 -0.41
N PHE A 18 -0.17 14.59 -1.35
CA PHE A 18 0.51 13.40 -1.86
C PHE A 18 1.39 12.76 -0.79
N GLU A 19 2.13 13.54 0.00
CA GLU A 19 2.95 13.03 1.11
C GLU A 19 2.11 12.23 2.12
N ARG A 20 0.89 12.71 2.43
CA ARG A 20 -0.04 11.95 3.29
C ARG A 20 -0.55 10.68 2.61
N ALA A 21 -0.60 10.64 1.29
CA ALA A 21 -0.98 9.44 0.56
C ALA A 21 0.12 8.39 0.61
N GLU A 22 1.39 8.82 0.53
CA GLU A 22 2.55 7.94 0.71
C GLU A 22 2.64 7.38 2.13
N GLU A 23 2.41 8.21 3.15
CA GLU A 23 2.30 7.74 4.54
C GLU A 23 1.20 6.70 4.72
N LEU A 24 0.02 6.93 4.12
CA LEU A 24 -1.09 5.98 4.22
C LEU A 24 -0.84 4.69 3.42
N LEU A 25 -0.15 4.76 2.28
CA LEU A 25 0.31 3.58 1.55
C LEU A 25 1.25 2.71 2.40
N GLU A 26 2.19 3.35 3.10
CA GLU A 26 3.14 2.68 4.01
C GLU A 26 2.40 1.99 5.16
N ASP A 27 1.45 2.69 5.79
CA ASP A 27 0.63 2.12 6.85
C ASP A 27 -0.23 0.93 6.37
N LEU A 28 -0.77 0.99 5.14
CA LEU A 28 -1.50 -0.11 4.52
C LEU A 28 -0.60 -1.33 4.29
N CYS A 29 0.63 -1.14 3.80
CA CYS A 29 1.60 -2.23 3.64
C CYS A 29 1.96 -2.86 4.99
N ARG A 30 2.21 -2.03 6.01
CA ARG A 30 2.50 -2.51 7.37
C ARG A 30 1.32 -3.30 7.96
N ALA A 31 0.10 -2.83 7.76
CA ALA A 31 -1.11 -3.53 8.22
C ALA A 31 -1.29 -4.87 7.50
N ALA A 32 -1.10 -4.90 6.17
CA ALA A 32 -1.16 -6.13 5.38
C ALA A 32 -0.11 -7.16 5.85
N HIS A 33 1.10 -6.71 6.16
CA HIS A 33 2.14 -7.56 6.74
C HIS A 33 1.75 -8.12 8.10
N ALA A 34 1.26 -7.27 9.01
CA ALA A 34 0.83 -7.71 10.33
C ALA A 34 -0.30 -8.74 10.25
N GLN A 35 -1.24 -8.57 9.32
CA GLN A 35 -2.28 -9.55 9.05
C GLN A 35 -1.69 -10.87 8.53
N ALA A 36 -0.80 -10.81 7.54
CA ALA A 36 -0.14 -11.98 6.98
C ALA A 36 0.60 -12.80 8.06
N VAL A 37 1.38 -12.13 8.92
CA VAL A 37 2.07 -12.75 10.07
C VAL A 37 1.07 -13.38 11.04
N ALA A 38 -0.03 -12.67 11.37
CA ALA A 38 -1.02 -13.16 12.34
C ALA A 38 -1.79 -14.40 11.84
N HIS A 39 -2.04 -14.50 10.53
CA HIS A 39 -2.82 -15.58 9.94
C HIS A 39 -1.96 -16.68 9.30
N GLY A 40 -0.63 -16.51 9.24
CA GLY A 40 0.26 -17.39 8.46
C GLY A 40 0.01 -17.30 6.96
N GLU A 41 -0.60 -16.20 6.49
CA GLU A 41 -0.91 -15.91 5.10
C GLU A 41 0.33 -15.33 4.40
N GLY A 42 1.33 -16.19 4.22
CA GLY A 42 2.62 -15.85 3.61
C GLY A 42 2.98 -16.73 2.45
N THR A 43 2.02 -17.05 1.61
CA THR A 43 2.32 -17.76 0.36
C THR A 43 2.81 -16.74 -0.65
N SER A 44 3.82 -17.11 -1.44
CA SER A 44 4.43 -16.34 -2.54
C SER A 44 3.42 -15.75 -3.55
N ASP A 45 2.16 -16.19 -3.47
CA ASP A 45 1.03 -15.81 -4.31
C ASP A 45 0.23 -14.59 -3.79
N LEU A 46 0.40 -14.14 -2.54
CA LEU A 46 -0.37 -13.02 -2.00
C LEU A 46 0.27 -11.67 -2.38
N TRP A 47 -0.32 -10.95 -3.33
CA TRP A 47 0.15 -9.62 -3.73
C TRP A 47 -0.91 -8.56 -3.43
N HIS A 48 -0.57 -7.60 -2.59
CA HIS A 48 -1.36 -6.39 -2.38
C HIS A 48 -0.91 -5.31 -3.35
N ARG A 49 -1.84 -4.78 -4.13
CA ARG A 49 -1.59 -3.61 -4.97
C ARG A 49 -2.43 -2.44 -4.49
N PHE A 50 -1.77 -1.33 -4.23
CA PHE A 50 -2.38 -0.07 -3.82
C PHE A 50 -2.06 0.99 -4.87
N THR A 51 -3.03 1.82 -5.20
CA THR A 51 -2.91 2.88 -6.20
C THR A 51 -3.31 4.21 -5.61
N VAL A 52 -2.64 5.29 -6.00
CA VAL A 52 -2.98 6.67 -5.61
C VAL A 52 -3.48 7.39 -6.84
N THR A 53 -4.68 7.94 -6.75
CA THR A 53 -5.32 8.72 -7.80
C THR A 53 -5.52 10.15 -7.33
N ASP A 54 -5.09 11.14 -8.12
CA ASP A 54 -5.47 12.53 -7.88
C ASP A 54 -6.92 12.71 -8.33
N THR A 55 -7.80 13.05 -7.39
CA THR A 55 -9.23 13.22 -7.67
C THR A 55 -9.55 14.46 -8.50
N THR A 56 -8.59 15.38 -8.61
CA THR A 56 -8.73 16.64 -9.35
C THR A 56 -8.53 16.42 -10.84
N THR A 57 -7.53 15.62 -11.20
CA THR A 57 -7.21 15.27 -12.60
C THR A 57 -7.82 13.94 -13.03
N GLY A 58 -8.16 13.07 -12.06
CA GLY A 58 -8.59 11.69 -12.29
C GLY A 58 -7.42 10.75 -12.63
N GLU A 59 -6.18 11.22 -12.55
CA GLU A 59 -5.01 10.46 -12.98
C GLU A 59 -4.40 9.65 -11.84
N GLN A 60 -3.90 8.47 -12.17
CA GLN A 60 -3.06 7.70 -11.27
C GLN A 60 -1.68 8.35 -11.16
N VAL A 61 -1.32 8.77 -9.96
CA VAL A 61 -0.06 9.47 -9.68
C VAL A 61 0.99 8.57 -9.03
N ALA A 62 0.57 7.49 -8.37
CA ALA A 62 1.49 6.50 -7.80
C ALA A 62 0.83 5.12 -7.67
N PHE A 63 1.66 4.10 -7.48
CA PHE A 63 1.22 2.78 -7.04
C PHE A 63 2.30 2.10 -6.19
N ARG A 64 1.86 1.17 -5.36
CA ARG A 64 2.69 0.27 -4.56
C ARG A 64 2.19 -1.15 -4.75
N SER A 65 3.12 -2.08 -4.96
CA SER A 65 2.84 -3.51 -4.88
C SER A 65 3.64 -4.07 -3.72
N TYR A 66 3.00 -4.85 -2.87
CA TYR A 66 3.58 -5.41 -1.67
C TYR A 66 3.20 -6.89 -1.54
N ASN A 67 4.20 -7.74 -1.32
CA ASN A 67 4.02 -9.14 -0.98
C ASN A 67 4.49 -9.33 0.47
N PRO A 68 3.60 -9.67 1.40
CA PRO A 68 3.99 -9.90 2.78
C PRO A 68 4.70 -11.24 2.90
N ASP A 69 5.90 -11.20 3.47
CA ASP A 69 6.69 -12.38 3.84
C ASP A 69 6.64 -12.54 5.37
N PRO A 70 5.86 -13.46 5.95
CA PRO A 70 5.75 -13.61 7.39
C PRO A 70 7.02 -14.19 8.03
N ASP A 71 7.94 -14.74 7.23
CA ASP A 71 9.24 -15.22 7.71
C ASP A 71 10.25 -14.07 7.86
N ARG A 72 9.90 -12.85 7.42
CA ARG A 72 10.75 -11.66 7.51
C ARG A 72 10.00 -10.52 8.21
N PRO A 73 10.71 -9.61 8.90
CA PRO A 73 10.07 -8.40 9.41
C PRO A 73 9.64 -7.48 8.25
N TYR A 74 8.62 -6.65 8.48
CA TYR A 74 8.25 -5.59 7.56
C TYR A 74 9.41 -4.61 7.36
N GLU A 75 9.84 -4.45 6.11
CA GLU A 75 10.85 -3.46 5.71
C GLU A 75 10.16 -2.30 4.98
N PRO A 76 10.29 -1.05 5.48
CA PRO A 76 9.74 0.13 4.82
C PRO A 76 10.28 0.27 3.40
N LEU A 77 9.39 0.20 2.42
CA LEU A 77 9.76 0.27 1.00
C LEU A 77 10.22 1.68 0.58
N ASN A 78 10.15 2.66 1.48
CA ASN A 78 10.69 4.01 1.31
C ASN A 78 12.21 4.09 1.60
N GLN A 79 12.86 3.01 2.05
CA GLN A 79 14.31 2.99 2.32
C GLN A 79 15.17 2.50 1.14
N GLU A 80 14.57 2.02 0.04
CA GLU A 80 15.33 1.45 -1.09
C GLU A 80 15.82 2.47 -2.13
N ASP A 81 15.49 3.76 -2.02
CA ASP A 81 15.85 4.79 -3.02
C ASP A 81 16.67 5.96 -2.41
N ARG A 82 17.75 5.66 -1.67
CA ARG A 82 18.69 6.70 -1.19
C ARG A 82 20.15 6.40 -1.45
#